data_AF-A0A3B9X3I2-F1
#
_entry.id   AF-A0A3B9X3I2-F1
#
_cell.length_a   1.000
_cell.length_b   1.000
_cell.length_c   1.000
_cell.angle_alpha   90.00
_cell.angle_beta   90.00
_cell.angle_gamma   90.00
#
_symmetry.space_group_name_H-M   'P 1'
#
loop_
_entity.id
_entity.type
_entity.pdbx_description
1 polymer ?
#
loop_
_entity_poly.entity_id
_entity_poly.type
_entity_poly.pdbx_seq_one_letter_code
_entity_poly.pdbx_strand_id
1 'polypeptide(L)'
;TDVSFGNIIGSNIANIGLILGVCAIIKPLAVQGSIIGREIPMMLLASFAALILASDQLVLGEQSAFDRSDGLILLLLFGLFMYYTVAGVIKGRQSDPLLQQIEEEDDRSGSSKGLYNFGLVLVGLLMLVGGGQLAVDYSVSVASQLGVPSVIIGLTIIAVGTSLPELVSCGLATWKGHTDIAIGSVIGSNIFNLLLVSGICSTITKIEVPMPGGDTDLFMMVFLSALLLPLSLSFRSRLVRGEGVALFAMYFAFMGWRVMSVV
;
A
#
# COMPACT_ATOMS: atom_id res chain seq x y z
N THR A 1 9.25 11.34 -13.74
CA THR A 1 8.93 9.94 -14.10
C THR A 1 9.44 9.01 -13.02
N ASP A 2 10.70 9.12 -12.59
CA ASP A 2 11.29 8.28 -11.51
C ASP A 2 10.60 8.40 -10.15
N VAL A 3 10.21 9.62 -9.76
CA VAL A 3 9.49 9.87 -8.49
C VAL A 3 8.14 9.15 -8.46
N SER A 4 7.47 9.03 -9.60
CA SER A 4 6.18 8.32 -9.70
C SER A 4 6.37 6.82 -9.52
N PHE A 5 7.40 6.22 -10.14
CA PHE A 5 7.73 4.81 -9.94
C PHE A 5 8.06 4.52 -8.47
N GLY A 6 8.97 5.31 -7.87
CA GLY A 6 9.37 5.15 -6.49
C GLY A 6 8.20 5.30 -5.51
N ASN A 7 7.32 6.28 -5.74
CA ASN A 7 6.13 6.46 -4.90
C ASN A 7 5.16 5.29 -5.00
N ILE A 8 4.96 4.71 -6.19
CA ILE A 8 4.03 3.60 -6.37
C ILE A 8 4.65 2.31 -5.82
N ILE A 9 5.77 1.86 -6.40
CA ILE A 9 6.37 0.55 -6.08
C ILE A 9 6.99 0.57 -4.68
N GLY A 10 7.69 1.64 -4.32
CA GLY A 10 8.27 1.81 -2.98
C GLY A 10 7.21 1.84 -1.88
N SER A 11 6.09 2.55 -2.08
CA SER A 11 5.00 2.54 -1.08
C SER A 11 4.36 1.15 -0.96
N ASN A 12 4.24 0.38 -2.04
CA ASN A 12 3.74 -1.00 -1.95
C ASN A 12 4.65 -1.91 -1.10
N ILE A 13 5.97 -1.78 -1.30
CA ILE A 13 6.99 -2.49 -0.52
C ILE A 13 6.94 -2.04 0.95
N ALA A 14 6.87 -0.73 1.21
CA ALA A 14 6.79 -0.17 2.56
C ALA A 14 5.49 -0.58 3.26
N ASN A 15 4.35 -0.54 2.58
CA ASN A 15 3.07 -0.95 3.13
C ASN A 15 3.13 -2.40 3.66
N ILE A 16 3.68 -3.33 2.88
CA ILE A 16 3.78 -4.74 3.29
C ILE A 16 4.88 -4.96 4.33
N GLY A 17 6.09 -4.49 4.04
CA GLY A 17 7.25 -4.78 4.88
C GLY A 17 7.29 -3.94 6.16
N LEU A 18 7.09 -2.63 6.03
CA LEU A 18 7.16 -1.69 7.15
C LEU A 18 5.82 -1.60 7.90
N ILE A 19 4.71 -1.23 7.23
CA ILE A 19 3.45 -0.91 7.93
C ILE A 19 2.82 -2.16 8.54
N LEU A 20 2.58 -3.22 7.76
CA LEU A 20 2.06 -4.47 8.32
C LEU A 20 3.02 -5.08 9.33
N GLY A 21 4.33 -4.99 9.09
CA GLY A 21 5.36 -5.42 10.04
C GLY A 21 5.19 -4.74 11.40
N VAL A 22 5.17 -3.40 11.43
CA VAL A 22 4.96 -2.60 12.66
C VAL A 22 3.62 -2.92 13.31
N CYS A 23 2.54 -2.98 12.52
CA CYS A 23 1.21 -3.26 13.06
C CYS A 23 1.16 -4.65 13.73
N ALA A 24 1.69 -5.68 13.08
CA ALA A 24 1.73 -7.03 13.65
C ALA A 24 2.64 -7.16 14.87
N ILE A 25 3.73 -6.38 14.95
CA ILE A 25 4.58 -6.28 16.14
C ILE A 25 3.80 -5.69 17.32
N ILE A 26 3.05 -4.60 17.08
CA ILE A 26 2.20 -3.96 18.11
C ILE A 26 1.17 -4.98 18.60
N LYS A 27 0.37 -5.54 17.68
CA LYS A 27 -0.70 -6.49 18.00
C LYS A 27 -0.89 -7.49 16.84
N PRO A 28 -1.02 -8.80 17.12
CA PRO A 28 -1.31 -9.78 16.07
C PRO A 28 -2.53 -9.38 15.23
N LEU A 29 -2.39 -9.39 13.91
CA LEU A 29 -3.42 -8.91 13.00
C LEU A 29 -4.35 -10.06 12.62
N ALA A 30 -5.64 -9.93 12.88
CA ALA A 30 -6.62 -10.90 12.41
C ALA A 30 -6.89 -10.65 10.93
N VAL A 31 -6.71 -11.68 10.11
CA VAL A 31 -6.95 -11.59 8.68
C VAL A 31 -8.30 -12.21 8.36
N GLN A 32 -9.24 -11.39 7.88
CA GLN A 32 -10.56 -11.87 7.51
C GLN A 32 -10.49 -12.84 6.32
N GLY A 33 -11.40 -13.82 6.25
CA GLY A 33 -11.44 -14.79 5.16
C GLY A 33 -11.68 -14.16 3.78
N SER A 34 -12.41 -13.05 3.72
CA SER A 34 -12.57 -12.22 2.52
C SER A 34 -11.23 -11.67 2.03
N ILE A 35 -10.39 -11.18 2.95
CA ILE A 35 -9.08 -10.63 2.62
C ILE A 35 -8.17 -11.74 2.07
N ILE A 36 -8.13 -12.91 2.71
CA ILE A 36 -7.33 -14.05 2.27
C ILE A 36 -7.80 -14.61 0.93
N GLY A 37 -9.11 -14.79 0.76
CA GLY A 37 -9.69 -15.47 -0.40
C GLY A 37 -9.86 -14.58 -1.63
N ARG A 38 -9.82 -13.25 -1.46
CA ARG A 38 -10.12 -12.30 -2.53
C ARG A 38 -9.05 -11.22 -2.67
N GLU A 39 -8.78 -10.47 -1.61
CA GLU A 39 -7.99 -9.24 -1.72
C GLU A 39 -6.50 -9.51 -1.86
N ILE A 40 -5.93 -10.43 -1.08
CA ILE A 40 -4.52 -10.84 -1.22
C ILE A 40 -4.25 -11.45 -2.61
N PRO A 41 -5.06 -12.42 -3.11
CA PRO A 41 -4.90 -12.93 -4.47
C PRO A 41 -4.98 -11.83 -5.55
N MET A 42 -5.88 -10.87 -5.40
CA MET A 42 -6.00 -9.74 -6.34
C MET A 42 -4.81 -8.82 -6.28
N MET A 43 -4.30 -8.50 -5.10
CA MET A 43 -3.06 -7.73 -4.93
C MET A 43 -1.87 -8.46 -5.54
N LEU A 44 -1.79 -9.78 -5.38
CA LEU A 44 -0.74 -10.59 -5.98
C LEU A 44 -0.84 -10.58 -7.51
N LEU A 45 -2.05 -10.74 -8.08
CA LEU A 45 -2.30 -10.63 -9.52
C LEU A 45 -1.92 -9.24 -10.04
N ALA A 46 -2.30 -8.16 -9.33
CA ALA A 46 -1.93 -6.80 -9.68
C ALA A 46 -0.41 -6.58 -9.66
N SER A 47 0.27 -7.15 -8.66
CA SER A 47 1.73 -7.08 -8.53
C SER A 47 2.44 -7.82 -9.67
N PHE A 48 1.97 -9.02 -10.03
CA PHE A 48 2.49 -9.75 -11.19
C PHE A 48 2.19 -9.04 -12.51
N ALA A 49 0.98 -8.50 -12.68
CA ALA A 49 0.64 -7.72 -13.85
C ALA A 49 1.57 -6.50 -13.98
N ALA A 50 1.82 -5.78 -12.89
CA ALA A 50 2.75 -4.66 -12.88
C ALA A 50 4.18 -5.07 -13.24
N LEU A 51 4.69 -6.20 -12.71
CA LEU A 51 6.00 -6.74 -13.07
C LEU A 51 6.08 -7.07 -14.57
N ILE A 52 5.08 -7.78 -15.12
CA ILE A 52 5.07 -8.20 -16.53
C ILE A 52 4.98 -6.99 -17.46
N LEU A 53 4.05 -6.08 -17.19
CA LEU A 53 3.81 -4.90 -18.01
C LEU A 53 4.98 -3.91 -17.97
N ALA A 54 5.68 -3.81 -16.84
CA ALA A 54 6.87 -2.96 -16.75
C ALA A 54 8.12 -3.56 -17.43
N SER A 55 8.16 -4.89 -17.61
CA SER A 55 9.35 -5.63 -18.05
C SER A 55 9.49 -5.70 -19.58
N ASP A 56 9.42 -4.55 -20.26
CA ASP A 56 9.62 -4.47 -21.71
C ASP A 56 11.01 -4.93 -22.17
N GLN A 57 12.01 -4.84 -21.29
CA GLN A 57 13.35 -5.34 -21.61
C GLN A 57 13.37 -6.86 -21.84
N LEU A 58 12.49 -7.61 -21.17
CA LEU A 58 12.39 -9.06 -21.29
C LEU A 58 11.58 -9.50 -22.52
N VAL A 59 10.72 -8.62 -23.05
CA VAL A 59 9.73 -8.92 -24.09
C VAL A 59 10.10 -8.30 -25.45
N LEU A 60 10.57 -7.05 -25.45
CA LEU A 60 10.82 -6.22 -26.63
C LEU A 60 12.27 -5.75 -26.76
N GLY A 61 13.08 -5.87 -25.70
CA GLY A 61 14.49 -5.42 -25.69
C GLY A 61 14.65 -3.90 -25.54
N GLU A 62 13.58 -3.18 -25.18
CA GLU A 62 13.61 -1.75 -24.87
C GLU A 62 13.80 -1.50 -23.37
N GLN A 63 14.00 -0.25 -22.96
CA GLN A 63 14.07 0.11 -21.55
C GLN A 63 12.72 -0.15 -20.88
N SER A 64 12.74 -0.95 -19.80
CA SER A 64 11.57 -1.26 -18.95
C SER A 64 10.82 0.01 -18.55
N ALA A 65 9.51 0.04 -18.77
CA ALA A 65 8.65 1.15 -18.46
C ALA A 65 7.18 0.73 -18.43
N PHE A 66 6.32 1.56 -17.84
CA PHE A 66 4.88 1.48 -18.04
C PHE A 66 4.46 2.43 -19.16
N ASP A 67 4.04 1.85 -20.28
CA ASP A 67 3.53 2.57 -21.43
C ASP A 67 2.02 2.87 -21.29
N ARG A 68 1.51 3.69 -22.22
CA ARG A 68 0.10 4.09 -22.22
C ARG A 68 -0.85 2.89 -22.37
N SER A 69 -0.46 1.87 -23.14
CA SER A 69 -1.21 0.63 -23.29
C SER A 69 -1.33 -0.11 -21.96
N ASP A 70 -0.23 -0.17 -21.19
CA ASP A 70 -0.18 -0.83 -19.89
C ASP A 70 -1.08 -0.10 -18.91
N GLY A 71 -1.07 1.24 -18.96
CA GLY A 71 -1.98 2.06 -18.18
C GLY A 71 -3.44 1.75 -18.42
N LEU A 72 -3.85 1.58 -19.68
CA LEU A 72 -5.22 1.18 -20.02
C LEU A 72 -5.54 -0.22 -19.51
N ILE A 73 -4.60 -1.17 -19.60
CA ILE A 73 -4.76 -2.52 -19.06
C ILE A 73 -4.93 -2.49 -17.54
N LEU A 74 -4.09 -1.74 -16.82
CA LEU A 74 -4.16 -1.57 -15.37
C LEU A 74 -5.48 -0.92 -14.93
N LEU A 75 -5.97 0.09 -15.66
CA LEU A 75 -7.28 0.70 -15.41
C LEU A 75 -8.44 -0.26 -15.69
N LEU A 76 -8.33 -1.10 -16.71
CA LEU A 76 -9.33 -2.14 -16.98
C LEU A 76 -9.37 -3.17 -15.84
N LEU A 77 -8.19 -3.63 -15.38
CA LEU A 77 -8.08 -4.51 -14.22
C LEU A 77 -8.63 -3.84 -12.94
N PHE A 78 -8.38 -2.54 -12.74
CA PHE A 78 -8.97 -1.77 -11.66
C PHE A 78 -10.50 -1.73 -11.74
N GLY A 79 -11.06 -1.47 -12.93
CA GLY A 79 -12.50 -1.48 -13.16
C GLY A 79 -13.14 -2.84 -12.85
N LEU A 80 -12.49 -3.93 -13.27
CA LEU A 80 -12.92 -5.30 -12.95
C LEU A 80 -12.85 -5.58 -11.45
N PHE A 81 -11.76 -5.18 -10.79
CA PHE A 81 -11.59 -5.29 -9.35
C PHE A 81 -12.68 -4.53 -8.58
N MET A 82 -12.95 -3.29 -8.96
CA MET A 82 -13.99 -2.46 -8.35
C MET A 82 -15.38 -3.06 -8.58
N TYR A 83 -15.67 -3.51 -9.81
CA TYR A 83 -16.92 -4.19 -10.12
C TYR A 83 -17.12 -5.43 -9.25
N TYR A 84 -16.11 -6.30 -9.16
CA TYR A 84 -16.20 -7.52 -8.35
C TYR A 84 -16.36 -7.22 -6.86
N THR A 85 -15.63 -6.22 -6.35
CA THR A 85 -15.69 -5.81 -4.95
C THR A 85 -17.06 -5.24 -4.60
N VAL A 86 -17.55 -4.27 -5.39
CA VAL A 86 -18.85 -3.63 -5.19
C VAL A 86 -19.99 -4.63 -5.38
N ALA A 87 -19.96 -5.47 -6.43
CA ALA A 87 -20.97 -6.50 -6.64
C ALA A 87 -20.98 -7.54 -5.51
N GLY A 88 -19.81 -7.89 -4.96
CA GLY A 88 -19.69 -8.77 -3.80
C GLY A 88 -20.32 -8.18 -2.55
N VAL A 89 -20.07 -6.88 -2.28
CA VAL A 89 -20.68 -6.16 -1.14
C VAL A 89 -22.19 -6.04 -1.31
N ILE A 90 -22.69 -5.65 -2.50
CA ILE A 90 -24.13 -5.50 -2.74
C ILE A 90 -24.86 -6.83 -2.57
N LYS A 91 -24.30 -7.94 -3.06
CA LYS A 91 -24.89 -9.28 -2.89
C LYS A 91 -24.83 -9.80 -1.45
N GLY A 92 -23.80 -9.42 -0.69
CA GLY A 92 -23.59 -9.83 0.69
C GLY A 92 -24.25 -8.93 1.75
N ARG A 93 -24.82 -7.79 1.34
CA ARG A 93 -25.29 -6.72 2.24
C ARG A 93 -26.27 -7.17 3.32
N GLN A 94 -27.14 -8.15 3.05
CA GLN A 94 -28.12 -8.64 4.05
C GLN A 94 -27.51 -9.56 5.12
N SER A 95 -26.31 -10.09 4.89
CA SER A 95 -25.71 -11.13 5.74
C SER A 95 -24.51 -10.63 6.55
N ASP A 96 -24.13 -9.36 6.42
CA ASP A 96 -22.96 -8.78 7.08
C ASP A 96 -23.36 -8.20 8.44
N PRO A 97 -22.93 -8.82 9.57
CA PRO A 97 -23.26 -8.35 10.91
C PRO A 97 -22.75 -6.93 11.18
N LEU A 98 -21.68 -6.49 10.51
CA LEU A 98 -21.08 -5.17 10.68
C LEU A 98 -21.94 -4.10 10.01
N LEU A 99 -22.52 -4.39 8.84
CA LEU A 99 -23.48 -3.50 8.18
C LEU A 99 -24.78 -3.37 8.99
N GLN A 100 -25.26 -4.47 9.59
CA GLN A 100 -26.40 -4.42 10.51
C GLN A 100 -26.10 -3.60 11.76
N GLN A 101 -24.90 -3.71 12.34
CA GLN A 101 -24.49 -2.87 13.49
C GLN A 101 -24.43 -1.39 13.13
N ILE A 102 -23.94 -1.04 11.94
CA ILE A 102 -23.90 0.35 11.46
C ILE A 102 -25.33 0.87 11.24
N GLU A 103 -26.20 0.08 10.61
CA GLU A 103 -27.62 0.46 10.38
C GLU A 103 -28.37 0.62 11.73
N GLU A 104 -28.14 -0.27 12.71
CA GLU A 104 -28.71 -0.15 14.06
C GLU A 104 -28.16 1.05 14.85
N GLU A 105 -26.88 1.39 14.72
CA GLU A 105 -26.30 2.60 15.31
C GLU A 105 -26.83 3.89 14.65
N ASP A 106 -27.02 3.88 13.33
CA ASP A 106 -27.53 5.03 12.57
C ASP A 106 -29.02 5.29 12.89
N ASP A 107 -29.83 4.23 12.98
CA ASP A 107 -31.24 4.30 13.41
C ASP A 107 -31.38 4.80 14.87
N ARG A 108 -30.46 4.45 15.76
CA ARG A 108 -30.42 4.96 17.15
C ARG A 108 -29.93 6.40 17.25
N SER A 109 -29.09 6.85 16.32
CA SER A 109 -28.49 8.18 16.34
C SER A 109 -29.48 9.30 15.96
N GLY A 110 -30.53 8.97 15.18
CA GLY A 110 -31.69 9.85 14.93
C GLY A 110 -31.35 11.26 14.39
N SER A 111 -30.14 11.51 13.91
CA SER A 111 -29.63 12.86 13.72
C SER A 111 -28.79 12.98 12.46
N SER A 112 -29.21 13.94 11.62
CA SER A 112 -28.52 14.52 10.46
C SER A 112 -27.16 15.12 10.83
N LYS A 113 -26.23 14.27 11.28
CA LYS A 113 -24.83 14.62 11.55
C LYS A 113 -23.90 14.16 10.43
N GLY A 114 -24.45 13.65 9.33
CA GLY A 114 -23.67 13.25 8.16
C GLY A 114 -22.72 14.35 7.71
N LEU A 115 -23.19 15.61 7.65
CA LEU A 115 -22.34 16.75 7.28
C LEU A 115 -21.26 17.06 8.32
N TYR A 116 -21.58 16.96 9.62
CA TYR A 116 -20.61 17.18 10.70
C TYR A 116 -19.52 16.09 10.71
N ASN A 117 -19.91 14.82 10.61
CA ASN A 117 -19.00 13.68 10.54
C ASN A 117 -18.14 13.75 9.27
N PHE A 118 -18.74 14.12 8.13
CA PHE A 118 -18.02 14.37 6.90
C PHE A 118 -16.99 15.50 7.06
N GLY A 119 -17.38 16.59 7.73
CA GLY A 119 -16.46 17.68 8.08
C GLY A 119 -15.29 17.23 8.94
N LEU A 120 -15.54 16.42 9.98
CA LEU A 120 -14.48 15.84 10.82
C LEU A 120 -13.53 14.93 10.03
N VAL A 121 -14.07 14.08 9.15
CA VAL A 121 -13.26 13.21 8.28
C VAL A 121 -12.37 14.05 7.36
N LEU A 122 -12.92 15.09 6.74
CA LEU A 122 -12.18 15.96 5.84
C LEU A 122 -11.05 16.71 6.56
N VAL A 123 -11.34 17.29 7.73
CA VAL A 123 -10.33 17.98 8.55
C VAL A 123 -9.25 16.99 9.02
N GLY A 124 -9.66 15.81 9.49
CA GLY A 124 -8.73 14.77 9.91
C GLY A 124 -7.82 14.30 8.79
N LEU A 125 -8.35 14.11 7.58
CA LEU A 125 -7.58 13.74 6.39
C LEU A 125 -6.57 14.84 6.02
N LEU A 126 -7.00 16.10 5.98
CA LEU A 126 -6.13 17.23 5.70
C LEU A 126 -5.00 17.37 6.72
N MET A 127 -5.31 17.20 8.02
CA MET A 127 -4.31 17.23 9.08
C MET A 127 -3.33 16.06 9.00
N LEU A 128 -3.82 14.86 8.67
CA LEU A 128 -2.98 13.67 8.53
C LEU A 128 -2.02 13.80 7.34
N VAL A 129 -2.52 14.19 6.17
CA VAL A 129 -1.71 14.39 4.96
C VAL A 129 -0.75 15.56 5.13
N GLY A 130 -1.23 16.72 5.60
CA GLY A 130 -0.41 17.90 5.84
C GLY A 130 0.66 17.67 6.91
N GLY A 131 0.29 17.00 8.02
CA GLY A 131 1.23 16.62 9.07
C GLY A 131 2.30 15.65 8.57
N GLY A 132 1.91 14.67 7.75
CA GLY A 132 2.85 13.75 7.08
C GLY A 132 3.84 14.50 6.18
N GLN A 133 3.35 15.38 5.30
CA GLN A 133 4.21 16.17 4.40
C GLN A 133 5.20 17.05 5.17
N LEU A 134 4.71 17.79 6.18
CA LEU A 134 5.59 18.61 7.02
C LEU A 134 6.66 17.75 7.71
N ALA A 135 6.30 16.58 8.24
CA ALA A 135 7.27 15.68 8.86
C ALA A 135 8.37 15.25 7.88
N VAL A 136 8.03 14.96 6.63
CA VAL A 136 9.02 14.62 5.58
C VAL A 136 9.90 15.81 5.25
N ASP A 137 9.31 16.98 4.97
CA ASP A 137 10.03 18.18 4.55
C ASP A 137 11.05 18.64 5.60
N TYR A 138 10.67 18.63 6.88
CA TYR A 138 11.57 18.96 7.97
C TYR A 138 12.62 17.88 8.22
N SER A 139 12.28 16.59 8.04
CA SER A 139 13.27 15.50 8.14
C SER A 139 14.32 15.59 7.04
N VAL A 140 13.92 15.88 5.80
CA VAL A 140 14.81 16.13 4.66
C VAL A 140 15.71 17.33 4.93
N SER A 141 15.14 18.44 5.43
CA SER A 141 15.88 19.65 5.75
C SER A 141 16.95 19.42 6.82
N VAL A 142 16.62 18.68 7.89
CA VAL A 142 17.57 18.32 8.95
C VAL A 142 18.66 17.39 8.42
N ALA A 143 18.32 16.35 7.66
CA ALA A 143 19.30 15.42 7.10
C ALA A 143 20.28 16.12 6.13
N SER A 144 19.77 17.04 5.32
CA SER A 144 20.61 17.85 4.42
C SER A 144 21.59 18.73 5.17
N GLN A 145 21.16 19.38 6.26
CA GLN A 145 22.05 20.18 7.12
C GLN A 145 23.11 19.35 7.85
N LEU A 146 22.80 18.08 8.14
CA LEU A 146 23.76 17.12 8.70
C LEU A 146 24.73 16.55 7.64
N GLY A 147 24.66 17.00 6.39
CA GLY A 147 25.52 16.53 5.31
C GLY A 147 25.18 15.13 4.80
N VAL A 148 23.97 14.62 5.08
CA VAL A 148 23.51 13.34 4.53
C VAL A 148 23.35 13.52 3.01
N PRO A 149 23.96 12.64 2.19
CA PRO A 149 23.81 12.69 0.74
C PRO A 149 22.34 12.66 0.29
N SER A 150 21.99 13.50 -0.69
CA SER A 150 20.61 13.61 -1.22
C SER A 150 20.03 12.28 -1.70
N VAL A 151 20.88 11.42 -2.27
CA VAL A 151 20.52 10.06 -2.69
C VAL A 151 20.05 9.21 -1.51
N ILE A 152 20.76 9.27 -0.37
CA ILE A 152 20.39 8.53 0.84
C ILE A 152 19.08 9.10 1.42
N ILE A 153 18.92 10.42 1.43
CA ILE A 153 17.68 11.07 1.87
C ILE A 153 16.48 10.61 1.01
N GLY A 154 16.65 10.59 -0.32
CA GLY A 154 15.62 10.16 -1.26
C GLY A 154 15.22 8.69 -1.07
N LEU A 155 16.22 7.81 -0.93
CA LEU A 155 15.99 6.38 -0.75
C LEU A 155 15.47 6.01 0.64
N THR A 156 15.62 6.86 1.66
CA THR A 156 15.22 6.53 3.04
C THR A 156 14.07 7.40 3.53
N ILE A 157 14.35 8.68 3.82
CA ILE A 157 13.41 9.60 4.46
C ILE A 157 12.22 9.87 3.54
N ILE A 158 12.46 10.13 2.26
CA ILE A 158 11.36 10.43 1.32
C ILE A 158 10.55 9.17 1.03
N ALA A 159 11.22 8.04 0.77
CA ALA A 159 10.57 6.76 0.48
C ALA A 159 9.70 6.24 1.64
N VAL A 160 10.16 6.36 2.89
CA VAL A 160 9.34 6.03 4.08
C VAL A 160 8.31 7.13 4.34
N GLY A 161 8.69 8.37 4.06
CA GLY A 161 7.93 9.58 4.32
C GLY A 161 6.55 9.59 3.67
N THR A 162 6.46 9.16 2.42
CA THR A 162 5.19 9.09 1.69
C THR A 162 4.21 8.08 2.28
N SER A 163 4.70 7.08 3.01
CA SER A 163 3.91 6.05 3.69
C SER A 163 3.62 6.37 5.16
N LEU A 164 4.08 7.53 5.68
CA LEU A 164 3.83 7.93 7.07
C LEU A 164 2.33 8.09 7.38
N PRO A 165 1.50 8.75 6.53
CA PRO A 165 0.06 8.84 6.77
C PRO A 165 -0.59 7.46 6.94
N GLU A 166 -0.27 6.50 6.06
CA GLU A 166 -0.77 5.13 6.17
C GLU A 166 -0.24 4.42 7.42
N LEU A 167 1.04 4.61 7.77
CA LEU A 167 1.65 3.99 8.94
C LEU A 167 0.95 4.45 10.22
N VAL A 168 0.70 5.76 10.34
CA VAL A 168 0.00 6.34 11.49
C VAL A 168 -1.45 5.87 11.53
N SER A 169 -2.16 5.90 10.41
CA SER A 169 -3.56 5.46 10.33
C SER A 169 -3.72 3.97 10.70
N CYS A 170 -2.94 3.09 10.08
CA CYS A 170 -2.99 1.64 10.34
C CYS A 170 -2.48 1.29 11.74
N GLY A 171 -1.43 1.98 12.21
CA GLY A 171 -0.90 1.81 13.56
C GLY A 171 -1.90 2.19 14.64
N LEU A 172 -2.61 3.32 14.46
CA LEU A 172 -3.67 3.75 15.39
C LEU A 172 -4.88 2.81 15.37
N ALA A 173 -5.31 2.35 14.19
CA ALA A 173 -6.38 1.35 14.07
C ALA A 173 -6.01 0.05 14.80
N THR A 174 -4.76 -0.41 14.62
CA THR A 174 -4.21 -1.59 15.29
C THR A 174 -4.14 -1.41 16.80
N TRP A 175 -3.67 -0.25 17.28
CA TRP A 175 -3.63 0.09 18.70
C TRP A 175 -5.02 0.03 19.32
N LYS A 176 -6.02 0.62 18.65
CA LYS A 176 -7.44 0.59 19.08
C LYS A 176 -8.08 -0.79 18.96
N GLY A 177 -7.40 -1.76 18.36
CA GLY A 177 -7.84 -3.15 18.24
C GLY A 177 -8.64 -3.47 16.99
N HIS A 178 -8.75 -2.55 16.04
CA HIS A 178 -9.37 -2.75 14.72
C HIS A 178 -8.35 -3.29 13.72
N THR A 179 -7.82 -4.49 14.00
CA THR A 179 -6.68 -5.06 13.25
C THR A 179 -7.05 -5.54 11.85
N ASP A 180 -8.32 -5.89 11.64
CA ASP A 180 -8.90 -6.24 10.35
C ASP A 180 -8.98 -5.03 9.41
N ILE A 181 -9.35 -3.86 9.93
CA ILE A 181 -9.35 -2.60 9.17
C ILE A 181 -7.92 -2.22 8.76
N ALA A 182 -6.94 -2.40 9.66
CA ALA A 182 -5.55 -2.07 9.37
C ALA A 182 -4.97 -2.90 8.21
N ILE A 183 -5.16 -4.22 8.23
CA ILE A 183 -4.66 -5.09 7.16
C ILE A 183 -5.40 -4.88 5.84
N GLY A 184 -6.72 -4.70 5.88
CA GLY A 184 -7.52 -4.36 4.70
C GLY A 184 -7.11 -3.03 4.07
N SER A 185 -6.80 -2.02 4.90
CA SER A 185 -6.32 -0.71 4.42
C SER A 185 -4.99 -0.83 3.68
N VAL A 186 -4.04 -1.64 4.18
CA VAL A 186 -2.75 -1.84 3.51
C VAL A 186 -2.93 -2.57 2.18
N ILE A 187 -3.65 -3.69 2.16
CA ILE A 187 -3.84 -4.49 0.94
C ILE A 187 -4.62 -3.70 -0.11
N GLY A 188 -5.68 -2.99 0.32
CA GLY A 188 -6.45 -2.11 -0.53
C GLY A 188 -5.60 -0.98 -1.12
N SER A 189 -4.79 -0.29 -0.30
CA SER A 189 -3.87 0.76 -0.78
C SER A 189 -2.89 0.22 -1.83
N ASN A 190 -2.35 -0.98 -1.65
CA ASN A 190 -1.48 -1.61 -2.63
C ASN A 190 -2.18 -1.88 -3.97
N ILE A 191 -3.39 -2.44 -3.95
CA ILE A 191 -4.18 -2.67 -5.16
C ILE A 191 -4.47 -1.35 -5.88
N PHE A 192 -4.87 -0.31 -5.14
CA PHE A 192 -5.15 1.02 -5.70
C PHE A 192 -3.90 1.66 -6.29
N ASN A 193 -2.76 1.59 -5.60
CA ASN A 193 -1.50 2.12 -6.12
C ASN A 193 -1.09 1.42 -7.42
N LEU A 194 -1.17 0.09 -7.46
CA LEU A 194 -0.73 -0.68 -8.63
C LEU A 194 -1.67 -0.57 -9.82
N LEU A 195 -2.98 -0.56 -9.60
CA LEU A 195 -3.95 -0.58 -10.71
C LEU A 195 -4.41 0.84 -11.07
N LEU A 196 -4.85 1.63 -10.08
CA LEU A 196 -5.41 2.95 -10.34
C LEU A 196 -4.31 4.01 -10.53
N VAL A 197 -3.40 4.15 -9.56
CA VAL A 197 -2.39 5.23 -9.60
C VAL A 197 -1.42 4.99 -10.76
N SER A 198 -0.84 3.80 -10.88
CA SER A 198 -0.03 3.44 -12.04
C SER A 198 -0.80 3.58 -13.35
N GLY A 199 -2.06 3.14 -13.39
CA GLY A 199 -2.90 3.20 -14.59
C GLY A 199 -3.15 4.62 -15.08
N ILE A 200 -3.54 5.53 -14.17
CA ILE A 200 -3.72 6.95 -14.49
C ILE A 200 -2.38 7.59 -14.88
N CYS A 201 -1.32 7.35 -14.12
CA CYS A 201 -0.04 7.99 -14.40
C CYS A 201 0.53 7.56 -15.77
N SER A 202 0.54 6.26 -16.07
CA SER A 202 1.08 5.71 -17.34
C SER A 202 0.25 6.06 -18.56
N THR A 203 -1.08 6.20 -18.43
CA THR A 203 -1.91 6.71 -19.54
C THR A 203 -1.61 8.17 -19.89
N ILE A 204 -1.26 9.00 -18.90
CA ILE A 204 -0.89 10.39 -19.11
C ILE A 204 0.56 10.51 -19.61
N THR A 205 1.50 9.84 -18.95
CA THR A 205 2.94 9.93 -19.23
C THR A 205 3.63 8.59 -18.95
N LYS A 206 4.52 8.17 -19.86
CA LYS A 206 5.35 6.97 -19.70
C LYS A 206 6.07 7.00 -18.35
N ILE A 207 5.93 5.94 -17.56
CA ILE A 207 6.65 5.80 -16.27
C ILE A 207 7.84 4.89 -16.52
N GLU A 208 9.02 5.48 -16.63
CA GLU A 208 10.26 4.72 -16.80
C GLU A 208 10.61 3.94 -15.52
N VAL A 209 11.05 2.69 -15.68
CA VAL A 209 11.62 1.92 -14.58
C VAL A 209 13.06 2.43 -14.36
N PRO A 210 13.39 2.98 -13.19
CA PRO A 210 14.70 3.57 -12.95
C PRO A 210 15.82 2.53 -13.04
N MET A 211 16.90 2.88 -13.75
CA MET A 211 18.14 2.10 -13.75
C MET A 211 19.21 2.83 -12.94
N PRO A 212 19.96 2.12 -12.07
CA PRO A 212 19.89 0.69 -11.79
C PRO A 212 18.85 0.30 -10.70
N GLY A 213 18.22 -0.86 -10.89
CA GLY A 213 17.56 -1.61 -9.82
C GLY A 213 16.04 -1.47 -9.69
N GLY A 214 15.36 -0.69 -10.55
CA GLY A 214 13.89 -0.64 -10.57
C GLY A 214 13.26 -2.02 -10.78
N ASP A 215 13.85 -2.89 -11.61
CA ASP A 215 13.39 -4.28 -11.75
C ASP A 215 13.48 -5.04 -10.42
N THR A 216 14.52 -4.78 -9.63
CA THR A 216 14.69 -5.42 -8.32
C THR A 216 13.62 -4.95 -7.34
N ASP A 217 13.21 -3.68 -7.42
CA ASP A 217 12.09 -3.14 -6.63
C ASP A 217 10.77 -3.84 -7.03
N LEU A 218 10.51 -4.05 -8.33
CA LEU A 218 9.34 -4.80 -8.80
C LEU A 218 9.35 -6.26 -8.31
N PHE A 219 10.50 -6.95 -8.39
CA PHE A 219 10.64 -8.31 -7.88
C PHE A 219 10.41 -8.39 -6.36
N MET A 220 10.95 -7.44 -5.59
CA MET A 220 10.75 -7.39 -4.14
C MET A 220 9.28 -7.15 -3.79
N MET A 221 8.59 -6.26 -4.51
CA MET A 221 7.17 -6.01 -4.34
C MET A 221 6.33 -7.27 -4.58
N VAL A 222 6.58 -8.00 -5.67
CA VAL A 222 5.92 -9.28 -5.97
C VAL A 222 6.25 -10.31 -4.90
N PHE A 223 7.51 -10.41 -4.48
CA PHE A 223 7.95 -11.33 -3.43
C PHE A 223 7.22 -11.09 -2.11
N LEU A 224 7.18 -9.84 -1.62
CA LEU A 224 6.46 -9.49 -0.39
C LEU A 224 4.95 -9.76 -0.51
N SER A 225 4.36 -9.43 -1.67
CA SER A 225 2.94 -9.69 -1.94
C SER A 225 2.63 -11.19 -1.95
N ALA A 226 3.51 -11.99 -2.54
CA ALA A 226 3.39 -13.45 -2.56
C ALA A 226 3.56 -14.04 -1.16
N LEU A 227 4.51 -13.51 -0.39
CA LEU A 227 4.79 -13.95 0.97
C LEU A 227 3.64 -13.67 1.94
N LEU A 228 2.86 -12.61 1.72
CA LEU A 228 1.70 -12.33 2.56
C LEU A 228 0.64 -13.43 2.53
N LEU A 229 0.50 -14.18 1.43
CA LEU A 229 -0.51 -15.24 1.34
C LEU A 229 -0.27 -16.40 2.32
N PRO A 230 0.90 -17.08 2.35
CA PRO A 230 1.16 -18.12 3.34
C PRO A 230 1.20 -17.57 4.77
N LEU A 231 1.71 -16.35 4.99
CA LEU A 231 1.68 -15.71 6.32
C LEU A 231 0.25 -15.46 6.81
N SER A 232 -0.65 -15.05 5.92
CA SER A 232 -2.05 -14.81 6.26
C SER A 232 -2.86 -16.09 6.46
N LEU A 233 -2.43 -17.21 5.86
CA LEU A 233 -3.00 -18.55 6.10
C LEU A 233 -2.44 -19.22 7.37
N SER A 234 -1.29 -18.73 7.84
CA SER A 234 -0.60 -19.21 9.03
C SER A 234 -1.41 -18.93 10.31
N PHE A 235 -1.07 -19.66 11.39
CA PHE A 235 -1.53 -19.44 12.77
C PHE A 235 -3.00 -18.98 12.96
N ARG A 236 -3.97 -19.77 12.44
CA ARG A 236 -5.42 -19.48 12.55
C ARG A 236 -5.83 -18.13 11.92
N SER A 237 -5.30 -17.83 10.73
CA SER A 237 -5.61 -16.61 9.97
C SER A 237 -5.21 -15.34 10.70
N ARG A 238 -4.00 -15.35 11.29
CA ARG A 238 -3.46 -14.20 12.01
C ARG A 238 -2.00 -13.98 11.66
N LEU A 239 -1.66 -12.74 11.33
CA LEU A 239 -0.27 -12.32 11.20
C LEU A 239 0.31 -12.13 12.61
N VAL A 240 1.17 -13.05 13.03
CA VAL A 240 1.74 -13.03 14.39
C VAL A 240 2.92 -12.07 14.50
N ARG A 241 3.29 -11.71 15.73
CA ARG A 241 4.41 -10.80 16.01
C ARG A 241 5.72 -11.24 15.35
N GLY A 242 6.01 -12.54 15.35
CA GLY A 242 7.22 -13.07 14.72
C GLY A 242 7.25 -12.85 13.20
N GLU A 243 6.12 -13.03 12.53
CA GLU A 243 5.97 -12.76 11.09
C GLU A 243 6.06 -11.25 10.81
N GLY A 244 5.51 -10.43 11.70
CA GLY A 244 5.67 -8.97 11.65
C GLY A 244 7.14 -8.52 11.78
N VAL A 245 7.90 -9.10 12.71
CA VAL A 245 9.35 -8.87 12.84
C VAL A 245 10.08 -9.30 11.58
N ALA A 246 9.73 -10.44 11.00
CA ALA A 246 10.34 -10.91 9.75
C ALA A 246 10.09 -9.93 8.59
N LEU A 247 8.84 -9.51 8.37
CA LEU A 247 8.48 -8.52 7.33
C LEU A 247 9.23 -7.20 7.51
N PHE A 248 9.27 -6.70 8.74
CA PHE A 248 9.98 -5.48 9.10
C PHE A 248 11.49 -5.60 8.84
N ALA A 249 12.10 -6.71 9.27
CA ALA A 249 13.51 -6.97 9.05
C ALA A 249 13.86 -7.10 7.56
N MET A 250 13.02 -7.79 6.77
CA MET A 250 13.20 -7.91 5.32
C MET A 250 13.12 -6.55 4.62
N TYR A 251 12.20 -5.68 5.04
CA TYR A 251 12.12 -4.31 4.52
C TYR A 251 13.42 -3.54 4.75
N PHE A 252 13.91 -3.49 5.99
CA PHE A 252 15.14 -2.75 6.29
C PHE A 252 16.39 -3.38 5.67
N ALA A 253 16.46 -4.71 5.59
CA ALA A 253 17.54 -5.41 4.90
C ALA A 253 17.55 -5.07 3.40
N PHE A 254 16.38 -5.08 2.76
CA PHE A 254 16.22 -4.70 1.36
C PHE A 254 16.59 -3.24 1.14
N MET A 255 16.08 -2.32 1.96
CA MET A 255 16.40 -0.89 1.86
C MET A 255 17.90 -0.62 2.07
N GLY A 256 18.52 -1.27 3.06
CA GLY A 256 19.96 -1.15 3.30
C GLY A 256 20.79 -1.63 2.12
N TRP A 257 20.43 -2.78 1.53
CA TRP A 257 21.07 -3.29 0.32
C TRP A 257 20.83 -2.39 -0.91
N ARG A 258 19.63 -1.84 -1.07
CA ARG A 258 19.32 -0.87 -2.14
C ARG A 258 20.16 0.40 -2.02
N VAL A 259 20.32 0.94 -0.81
CA VAL A 259 21.19 2.10 -0.61
C VAL A 259 22.65 1.78 -0.97
N MET A 260 23.18 0.63 -0.55
CA MET A 260 24.57 0.22 -0.85
C MET A 260 24.81 -0.14 -2.33
N SER A 261 23.76 -0.43 -3.10
CA SER A 261 23.90 -0.75 -4.54
C SER A 261 23.78 0.48 -5.43
N VAL A 262 23.26 1.59 -4.90
CA VAL A 262 23.10 2.86 -5.62
C VAL A 262 24.20 3.87 -5.27
N VAL A 263 24.74 3.81 -4.05
CA VAL A 263 25.91 4.60 -3.59
C VAL A 263 27.21 3.95 -4.04
#